data_AF-A0A380EM43-F1
#
_entry.id   AF-A0A380EM43-F1
#
_cell.length_a   1.000
_cell.length_b   1.000
_cell.length_c   1.000
_cell.angle_alpha   90.00
_cell.angle_beta   90.00
_cell.angle_gamma   90.00
#
_symmetry.space_group_name_H-M   'P 1'
#
loop_
_entity.id
_entity.type
_entity.pdbx_description
1 polymer ?
#
loop_
_entity_poly.entity_id
_entity_poly.type
_entity_poly.pdbx_seq_one_letter_code
_entity_poly.pdbx_strand_id
1 'polypeptide(L)'
;MYAPIVITGMHHSFIAVETTLIADATKTGGSFIFPIATMSNVAQGGAAIAAFFIIKQNKKLKGVASAAGISALLGITEPAMFGVNLKLRYPFIGAIVGSGIGSAYIAFFKVKAIALGTAGLPGFISINPVHAGWLHYFVGMTISFIIAITVTLILSKRKANKEVVE
;
A
#
# COMPACT_ATOMS: atom_id res chain seq x y z
N MET A 1 -9.23 0.22 -0.17
CA MET A 1 -9.99 -0.68 0.74
C MET A 1 -9.40 -2.08 0.88
N TYR A 2 -8.18 -2.33 0.40
CA TYR A 2 -7.55 -3.66 0.47
C TYR A 2 -7.06 -4.02 1.89
N ALA A 3 -6.54 -3.04 2.65
CA ALA A 3 -5.95 -3.28 3.97
C ALA A 3 -6.86 -3.99 5.00
N PRO A 4 -8.18 -3.68 5.13
CA PRO A 4 -9.09 -4.47 5.97
C PRO A 4 -9.20 -5.95 5.60
N ILE A 5 -9.12 -6.28 4.31
CA ILE A 5 -9.18 -7.66 3.79
C ILE A 5 -7.87 -8.40 4.09
N VAL A 6 -6.75 -7.69 4.13
CA VAL A 6 -5.45 -8.25 4.55
C VAL A 6 -5.49 -8.64 6.02
N ILE A 7 -6.13 -7.82 6.87
CA ILE A 7 -6.27 -8.11 8.32
C ILE A 7 -7.01 -9.42 8.56
N THR A 8 -8.01 -9.75 7.74
CA THR A 8 -8.78 -11.00 7.86
C THR A 8 -8.14 -12.19 7.15
N GLY A 9 -7.04 -12.00 6.43
CA GLY A 9 -6.39 -13.05 5.64
C GLY A 9 -7.11 -13.41 4.33
N MET A 10 -8.31 -12.88 4.08
CA MET A 10 -9.11 -13.18 2.89
C MET A 10 -8.46 -12.74 1.57
N HIS A 11 -7.41 -11.91 1.63
CA HIS A 11 -6.69 -11.45 0.44
C HIS A 11 -6.03 -12.60 -0.34
N HIS A 12 -5.71 -13.72 0.29
CA HIS A 12 -5.21 -14.91 -0.41
C HIS A 12 -6.22 -15.51 -1.38
N SER A 13 -7.52 -15.36 -1.12
CA SER A 13 -8.57 -15.81 -2.04
C SER A 13 -8.54 -15.06 -3.38
N PHE A 14 -7.94 -13.86 -3.42
CA PHE A 14 -7.81 -13.12 -4.68
C PHE A 14 -6.83 -13.78 -5.64
N ILE A 15 -5.85 -14.56 -5.19
CA ILE A 15 -4.91 -15.25 -6.08
C ILE A 15 -5.65 -16.15 -7.07
N ALA A 16 -6.68 -16.85 -6.62
CA ALA A 16 -7.51 -17.69 -7.48
C ALA A 16 -8.25 -16.85 -8.55
N VAL A 17 -8.87 -15.75 -8.13
CA VAL A 17 -9.56 -14.81 -9.03
C VAL A 17 -8.60 -14.20 -10.04
N GLU A 18 -7.42 -13.78 -9.60
CA GLU A 18 -6.38 -13.22 -10.47
C GLU A 18 -5.88 -14.21 -11.50
N THR A 19 -5.68 -15.46 -11.10
CA THR A 19 -5.24 -16.52 -12.01
C THR A 19 -6.26 -16.71 -13.12
N THR A 20 -7.56 -16.69 -12.80
CA THR A 20 -8.62 -16.73 -13.81
C THR A 20 -8.63 -15.49 -14.70
N LEU A 21 -8.47 -14.29 -14.13
CA LEU A 21 -8.40 -13.04 -14.90
C LEU A 21 -7.21 -13.02 -15.87
N ILE A 22 -6.06 -13.56 -15.47
CA ILE A 22 -4.86 -13.65 -16.32
C ILE A 22 -5.05 -14.75 -17.37
N ALA A 23 -5.62 -15.90 -17.02
CA ALA A 23 -5.89 -16.98 -17.97
C ALA A 23 -6.84 -16.53 -19.09
N ASP A 24 -7.86 -15.74 -18.76
CA ASP A 24 -8.81 -15.16 -19.70
C ASP A 24 -8.38 -13.77 -20.23
N ALA A 25 -7.07 -13.48 -20.30
CA ALA A 25 -6.55 -12.17 -20.69
C ALA A 25 -7.07 -11.65 -22.04
N THR A 26 -7.48 -12.54 -22.97
CA THR A 26 -8.10 -12.14 -24.24
C THR A 26 -9.45 -11.43 -24.06
N LYS A 27 -10.18 -11.71 -22.97
CA LYS A 27 -11.46 -11.08 -22.62
C LYS A 27 -11.29 -10.00 -21.54
N THR A 28 -10.43 -10.25 -20.56
CA THR A 28 -10.30 -9.40 -19.36
C THR A 28 -9.19 -8.35 -19.50
N GLY A 29 -8.21 -8.57 -20.38
CA GLY A 29 -6.99 -7.78 -20.49
C GLY A 29 -6.01 -7.96 -19.33
N GLY A 30 -6.21 -8.97 -18.46
CA GLY A 30 -5.40 -9.25 -17.28
C GLY A 30 -6.06 -8.86 -15.95
N SER A 31 -5.30 -8.94 -14.86
CA SER A 31 -5.78 -8.66 -13.50
C SER A 31 -5.64 -7.19 -13.12
N PHE A 32 -6.73 -6.58 -12.64
CA PHE A 32 -6.71 -5.26 -12.02
C PHE A 32 -6.45 -5.31 -10.50
N ILE A 33 -6.52 -6.49 -9.89
CA ILE A 33 -6.40 -6.66 -8.44
C ILE A 33 -4.96 -6.41 -7.98
N PHE A 34 -4.00 -6.98 -8.68
CA PHE A 34 -2.58 -6.86 -8.35
C PHE A 34 -2.07 -5.41 -8.30
N PRO A 35 -2.33 -4.54 -9.30
CA PRO A 35 -2.02 -3.12 -9.21
C PRO A 35 -2.62 -2.45 -7.97
N ILE A 36 -3.87 -2.76 -7.61
CA ILE A 36 -4.56 -2.21 -6.43
C ILE A 36 -3.89 -2.68 -5.13
N ALA A 37 -3.50 -3.96 -5.07
CA ALA A 37 -2.77 -4.52 -3.95
C ALA A 37 -1.43 -3.78 -3.76
N THR A 38 -0.69 -3.51 -4.84
CA THR A 38 0.53 -2.68 -4.79
C THR A 38 0.26 -1.31 -4.18
N MET A 39 -0.78 -0.60 -4.63
CA MET A 39 -1.10 0.74 -4.09
C MET A 39 -1.33 0.68 -2.59
N SER A 40 -2.04 -0.34 -2.12
CA SER A 40 -2.25 -0.57 -0.68
C SER A 40 -0.95 -0.82 0.06
N ASN A 41 -0.09 -1.67 -0.47
CA ASN A 41 1.16 -2.05 0.20
C ASN A 41 2.12 -0.87 0.33
N VAL A 42 2.23 -0.09 -0.74
CA VAL A 42 3.04 1.12 -0.77
C VAL A 42 2.51 2.19 0.19
N ALA A 43 1.19 2.34 0.30
CA ALA A 43 0.58 3.23 1.29
C ALA A 43 0.85 2.78 2.73
N GLN A 44 0.82 1.47 3.02
CA GLN A 44 1.20 0.96 4.35
C GLN A 44 2.66 1.27 4.67
N GLY A 45 3.56 1.11 3.68
CA GLY A 45 4.97 1.46 3.80
C GLY A 45 5.17 2.96 4.03
N GLY A 46 4.51 3.82 3.25
CA GLY A 46 4.55 5.28 3.42
C GLY A 46 4.05 5.73 4.79
N ALA A 47 2.93 5.17 5.27
CA ALA A 47 2.42 5.49 6.60
C ALA A 47 3.38 5.03 7.73
N ALA A 48 4.03 3.89 7.59
CA ALA A 48 5.02 3.42 8.56
C ALA A 48 6.28 4.30 8.54
N ILE A 49 6.75 4.74 7.37
CA ILE A 49 7.85 5.69 7.24
C ILE A 49 7.48 7.05 7.84
N ALA A 50 6.25 7.54 7.63
CA ALA A 50 5.78 8.74 8.31
C ALA A 50 5.81 8.58 9.84
N ALA A 51 5.36 7.42 10.35
CA ALA A 51 5.42 7.11 11.78
C ALA A 51 6.86 7.13 12.32
N PHE A 52 7.86 6.66 11.56
CA PHE A 52 9.28 6.75 11.94
C PHE A 52 9.71 8.20 12.23
N PHE A 53 9.29 9.17 11.42
CA PHE A 53 9.61 10.59 11.63
C PHE A 53 8.83 11.21 12.80
N ILE A 54 7.63 10.71 13.08
CA ILE A 54 6.78 11.17 14.18
C ILE A 54 7.29 10.67 15.53
N ILE A 55 7.76 9.42 15.61
CA ILE A 55 8.24 8.82 16.86
C ILE A 55 9.57 9.46 17.28
N LYS A 56 9.55 10.17 18.42
CA LYS A 56 10.74 10.83 18.96
C LYS A 56 11.53 9.96 19.93
N GLN A 57 10.86 9.39 20.95
CA GLN A 57 11.54 8.77 22.09
C GLN A 57 11.64 7.24 22.03
N ASN A 58 10.67 6.56 21.40
CA ASN A 58 10.65 5.10 21.37
C ASN A 58 11.56 4.54 20.25
N LYS A 59 12.85 4.35 20.57
CA LYS A 59 13.87 3.85 19.63
C LYS A 59 13.51 2.49 19.03
N LYS A 60 12.91 1.59 19.82
CA LYS A 60 12.48 0.26 19.35
C LYS A 60 11.39 0.38 18.28
N LEU A 61 10.32 1.13 18.56
CA LEU A 61 9.22 1.32 17.62
C LEU A 61 9.68 2.08 16.36
N LYS A 62 10.61 3.02 16.52
CA LYS A 62 11.22 3.73 15.40
C LYS A 62 12.00 2.78 14.47
N GLY A 63 12.85 1.92 15.03
CA GLY A 63 13.57 0.90 14.24
C GLY A 63 12.62 -0.07 13.52
N VAL A 64 11.53 -0.47 14.18
CA VAL A 64 10.47 -1.28 13.54
C VAL A 64 9.83 -0.51 12.39
N ALA A 65 9.48 0.77 12.59
CA ALA A 65 8.82 1.59 11.58
C ALA A 65 9.64 1.78 10.29
N SER A 66 10.96 1.98 10.40
CA SER A 66 11.82 2.07 9.21
C SER A 66 11.93 0.73 8.47
N ALA A 67 12.22 -0.35 9.19
CA ALA A 67 12.42 -1.67 8.57
C ALA A 67 11.12 -2.20 7.94
N ALA A 68 10.01 -2.09 8.68
CA ALA A 68 8.69 -2.48 8.22
C ALA A 68 8.20 -1.62 7.05
N GLY A 69 8.50 -0.31 7.06
CA GLY A 69 8.17 0.60 5.97
C GLY A 69 8.81 0.17 4.64
N ILE A 70 10.11 -0.14 4.66
CA ILE A 70 10.83 -0.64 3.48
C ILE A 70 10.29 -2.01 3.05
N SER A 71 10.05 -2.91 4.00
CA SER A 71 9.48 -4.24 3.74
C SER A 71 8.14 -4.15 3.00
N ALA A 72 7.28 -3.21 3.41
CA ALA A 72 5.99 -2.97 2.77
C ALA A 72 6.10 -2.43 1.35
N LEU A 73 7.12 -1.60 1.06
CA LEU A 73 7.41 -1.16 -0.32
C LEU A 73 7.83 -2.33 -1.23
N LEU A 74 8.42 -3.38 -0.66
CA LEU A 74 8.78 -4.60 -1.38
C LEU A 74 7.63 -5.63 -1.44
N GLY A 75 6.48 -5.31 -0.84
CA GLY A 75 5.26 -6.10 -0.90
C GLY A 75 4.97 -6.96 0.33
N ILE A 76 5.79 -6.87 1.38
CA ILE A 76 5.55 -7.56 2.67
C ILE A 76 5.03 -6.54 3.68
N THR A 77 3.73 -6.57 3.95
CA THR A 77 3.05 -5.45 4.64
C THR A 77 2.70 -5.71 6.09
N GLU A 78 2.71 -6.96 6.51
CA GLU A 78 2.33 -7.43 7.83
C GLU A 78 3.13 -6.72 8.94
N PRO A 79 4.47 -6.56 8.82
CA PRO A 79 5.23 -5.83 9.83
C PRO A 79 4.82 -4.36 9.95
N ALA A 80 4.48 -3.70 8.83
CA ALA A 80 4.08 -2.29 8.83
C ALA A 80 2.67 -2.13 9.36
N MET A 81 1.75 -2.98 8.90
CA MET A 81 0.34 -2.93 9.25
C MET A 81 0.12 -3.23 10.73
N PHE A 82 0.64 -4.37 11.23
CA PHE A 82 0.42 -4.81 12.60
C PHE A 82 1.43 -4.21 13.59
N GLY A 83 2.70 -4.07 13.18
CA GLY A 83 3.76 -3.58 14.05
C GLY A 83 3.70 -2.08 14.32
N VAL A 84 3.11 -1.29 13.40
CA VAL A 84 3.16 0.18 13.44
C VAL A 84 1.78 0.80 13.20
N ASN A 85 1.18 0.56 12.04
CA ASN A 85 0.06 1.38 11.56
C ASN A 85 -1.22 1.16 12.39
N LEU A 86 -1.60 -0.10 12.64
CA LEU A 86 -2.74 -0.43 13.51
C LEU A 86 -2.45 -0.08 14.96
N LYS A 87 -1.22 -0.31 15.43
CA LYS A 87 -0.78 0.02 16.80
C LYS A 87 -0.98 1.50 17.11
N LEU A 88 -0.64 2.38 16.18
CA LEU A 88 -0.78 3.83 16.32
C LEU A 88 -2.16 4.36 15.86
N ARG A 89 -2.92 3.54 15.11
CA ARG A 89 -4.23 3.80 14.49
C ARG A 89 -4.24 4.88 13.41
N TYR A 90 -3.65 6.05 13.66
CA TYR A 90 -3.65 7.16 12.69
C TYR A 90 -2.85 6.88 11.42
N PRO A 91 -1.70 6.15 11.43
CA PRO A 91 -1.03 5.80 10.18
C PRO A 91 -1.85 4.81 9.36
N PHE A 92 -2.63 3.92 10.00
CA PHE A 92 -3.51 3.01 9.29
C PHE A 92 -4.59 3.75 8.49
N ILE A 93 -5.16 4.82 9.05
CA ILE A 93 -6.10 5.69 8.34
C ILE A 93 -5.41 6.37 7.16
N GLY A 94 -4.20 6.91 7.37
CA GLY A 94 -3.40 7.50 6.29
C GLY A 94 -3.15 6.50 5.15
N ALA A 95 -2.79 5.26 5.49
CA ALA A 95 -2.58 4.21 4.51
C ALA A 95 -3.88 3.84 3.75
N ILE A 96 -5.04 3.80 4.42
CA ILE A 96 -6.32 3.56 3.74
C ILE A 96 -6.60 4.66 2.71
N VAL A 97 -6.43 5.93 3.09
CA VAL A 97 -6.70 7.08 2.20
C VAL A 97 -5.72 7.09 1.02
N GLY A 98 -4.42 6.91 1.28
CA GLY A 98 -3.40 6.79 0.25
C GLY A 98 -3.70 5.66 -0.73
N SER A 99 -4.01 4.47 -0.20
CA SER A 99 -4.39 3.32 -1.02
C SER A 99 -5.61 3.60 -1.89
N GLY A 100 -6.61 4.30 -1.36
CA GLY A 100 -7.84 4.60 -2.08
C GLY A 100 -7.59 5.50 -3.28
N ILE A 101 -6.85 6.59 -3.09
CA ILE A 101 -6.57 7.56 -4.15
C ILE A 101 -5.59 6.98 -5.19
N GLY A 102 -4.54 6.29 -4.73
CA GLY A 102 -3.62 5.58 -5.64
C GLY A 102 -4.36 4.53 -6.48
N SER A 103 -5.25 3.74 -5.85
CA SER A 103 -6.06 2.72 -6.54
C SER A 103 -7.05 3.33 -7.53
N ALA A 104 -7.67 4.46 -7.19
CA ALA A 104 -8.57 5.15 -8.10
C ALA A 104 -7.82 5.64 -9.37
N TYR A 105 -6.60 6.15 -9.21
CA TYR A 105 -5.76 6.57 -10.32
C TYR A 105 -5.42 5.40 -11.26
N ILE A 106 -4.88 4.29 -10.74
CA ILE A 106 -4.52 3.14 -11.59
C ILE A 106 -5.74 2.47 -12.23
N ALA A 107 -6.91 2.51 -11.56
CA ALA A 107 -8.16 2.01 -12.12
C ALA A 107 -8.65 2.89 -13.28
N PHE A 108 -8.53 4.22 -13.14
CA PHE A 108 -8.88 5.17 -14.20
C PHE A 108 -8.05 4.94 -15.48
N PHE A 109 -6.74 4.72 -15.33
CA PHE A 109 -5.83 4.39 -16.43
C PHE A 109 -5.87 2.93 -16.86
N LYS A 110 -6.75 2.11 -16.27
CA LYS A 110 -6.93 0.68 -16.58
C LYS A 110 -5.62 -0.11 -16.54
N VAL A 111 -4.74 0.20 -15.58
CA VAL A 111 -3.49 -0.54 -15.38
C VAL A 111 -3.84 -1.97 -14.97
N LYS A 112 -3.29 -2.95 -15.69
CA LYS A 112 -3.54 -4.38 -15.47
C LYS A 112 -2.24 -5.17 -15.42
N ALA A 113 -2.24 -6.22 -14.62
CA ALA A 113 -1.21 -7.23 -14.57
C ALA A 113 -1.51 -8.37 -15.55
N ILE A 114 -0.49 -8.82 -16.28
CA ILE A 114 -0.58 -9.92 -17.26
C ILE A 114 0.10 -11.20 -16.75
N ALA A 115 0.72 -11.13 -15.57
CA ALA A 115 1.31 -12.26 -14.89
C ALA A 115 1.09 -12.10 -13.38
N LEU A 116 1.27 -13.19 -12.63
CA LEU A 116 1.39 -13.10 -11.18
C LEU A 116 2.71 -12.38 -10.83
N GLY A 117 2.74 -11.68 -9.70
CA GLY A 117 3.90 -10.89 -9.30
C GLY A 117 3.96 -10.63 -7.81
N THR A 118 4.88 -9.76 -7.39
CA THR A 118 4.98 -9.27 -6.01
C THR A 118 4.27 -7.92 -5.85
N ALA A 119 3.36 -7.81 -4.87
CA ALA A 119 2.57 -6.59 -4.67
C ALA A 119 3.40 -5.45 -4.03
N GLY A 120 4.43 -4.98 -4.71
CA GLY A 120 5.36 -3.93 -4.26
C GLY A 120 6.16 -3.38 -5.44
N LEU A 121 7.24 -2.66 -5.18
CA LEU A 121 8.13 -2.08 -6.20
C LEU A 121 8.50 -3.06 -7.34
N PRO A 122 8.87 -4.33 -7.09
CA PRO A 122 9.23 -5.25 -8.17
C PRO A 122 8.03 -5.71 -9.03
N GLY A 123 6.80 -5.42 -8.62
CA GLY A 123 5.57 -5.85 -9.29
C GLY A 123 5.38 -5.26 -10.68
N PHE A 124 6.11 -4.20 -11.05
CA PHE A 124 6.04 -3.61 -12.39
C PHE A 124 6.33 -4.62 -13.52
N ILE A 125 7.14 -5.65 -13.25
CA ILE A 125 7.50 -6.71 -14.22
C ILE A 125 6.24 -7.47 -14.67
N SER A 126 5.25 -7.59 -13.79
CA SER A 126 3.98 -8.29 -14.06
C SER A 126 2.92 -7.37 -14.69
N ILE A 127 3.19 -6.06 -14.80
CA ILE A 127 2.27 -5.06 -15.36
C ILE A 127 2.38 -5.01 -16.87
N ASN A 128 1.23 -4.93 -17.54
CA ASN A 128 1.19 -4.72 -18.99
C ASN A 128 1.85 -3.38 -19.36
N PRO A 129 2.93 -3.37 -20.17
CA PRO A 129 3.62 -2.13 -20.54
C PRO A 129 2.83 -1.28 -21.57
N VAL A 130 1.83 -1.86 -22.24
CA VAL A 130 1.03 -1.17 -23.26
C VAL A 130 0.33 0.05 -22.66
N HIS A 131 0.15 1.11 -23.46
CA HIS A 131 -0.46 2.38 -23.03
C HIS A 131 0.22 3.01 -21.81
N ALA A 132 1.56 2.89 -21.71
CA ALA A 132 2.35 3.44 -20.61
C ALA A 132 1.98 2.85 -19.23
N GLY A 133 1.54 1.58 -19.17
CA GLY A 133 1.12 0.94 -17.93
C GLY A 133 2.16 0.98 -16.82
N TRP A 134 3.45 0.88 -17.14
CA TRP A 134 4.54 1.01 -16.16
C TRP A 134 4.63 2.43 -15.58
N LEU A 135 4.47 3.46 -16.41
CA LEU A 135 4.48 4.84 -15.96
C LEU A 135 3.30 5.11 -15.02
N HIS A 136 2.09 4.68 -15.41
CA HIS A 136 0.91 4.83 -14.56
C HIS A 136 1.01 4.01 -13.27
N TYR A 137 1.66 2.85 -13.30
CA TYR A 137 1.94 2.06 -12.10
C TYR A 137 2.82 2.82 -11.10
N PHE A 138 3.97 3.35 -11.55
CA PHE A 138 4.86 4.13 -10.69
C PHE A 138 4.22 5.44 -10.21
N VAL A 139 3.50 6.15 -11.07
CA VAL A 139 2.77 7.37 -10.67
C VAL A 139 1.71 7.05 -9.62
N GLY A 140 0.94 5.98 -9.81
CA GLY A 140 -0.04 5.51 -8.81
C GLY A 140 0.62 5.19 -7.47
N MET A 141 1.77 4.50 -7.50
CA MET A 141 2.54 4.20 -6.29
C MET A 141 2.99 5.47 -5.58
N THR A 142 3.56 6.42 -6.32
CA THR A 142 4.00 7.71 -5.78
C THR A 142 2.83 8.49 -5.17
N ILE A 143 1.68 8.54 -5.84
CA ILE A 143 0.46 9.16 -5.31
C ILE A 143 0.05 8.48 -4.00
N SER A 144 -0.04 7.15 -3.99
CA SER A 144 -0.42 6.36 -2.82
C SER A 144 0.51 6.62 -1.63
N PHE A 145 1.82 6.64 -1.90
CA PHE A 145 2.87 6.87 -0.92
C PHE A 145 2.81 8.28 -0.32
N ILE A 146 2.78 9.31 -1.17
CA ILE A 146 2.78 10.71 -0.75
C ILE A 146 1.52 11.01 0.06
N ILE A 147 0.34 10.60 -0.41
CA ILE A 147 -0.91 10.84 0.29
C ILE A 147 -0.91 10.13 1.65
N ALA A 148 -0.45 8.87 1.71
CA ALA A 148 -0.35 8.15 2.98
C ALA A 148 0.55 8.87 3.98
N ILE A 149 1.70 9.39 3.55
CA ILE A 149 2.59 10.20 4.40
C ILE A 149 1.90 11.48 4.84
N THR A 150 1.36 12.27 3.91
CA THR A 150 0.76 13.57 4.20
C THR A 150 -0.41 13.45 5.17
N VAL A 151 -1.33 12.50 4.93
CA VAL A 151 -2.48 12.27 5.82
C VAL A 151 -2.01 11.79 7.19
N THR A 152 -1.03 10.87 7.25
CA THR A 152 -0.48 10.39 8.53
C THR A 152 0.14 11.52 9.35
N LEU A 153 0.91 12.41 8.71
CA LEU A 153 1.53 13.57 9.37
C LEU A 153 0.48 14.57 9.88
N ILE A 154 -0.57 14.84 9.09
CA ILE A 154 -1.66 15.74 9.50
C ILE A 154 -2.42 15.16 10.69
N LEU A 155 -2.80 13.88 10.63
CA LEU A 155 -3.52 13.20 11.71
C LEU A 155 -2.67 13.08 12.98
N SER A 156 -1.36 12.87 12.83
CA SER A 156 -0.44 12.85 13.95
C SER A 156 -0.42 14.17 14.72
N LYS A 157 -0.34 15.32 14.02
CA LYS A 157 -0.38 16.65 14.65
C LYS A 157 -1.69 16.90 15.41
N ARG A 158 -2.82 16.41 14.88
CA ARG A 158 -4.13 16.52 15.55
C ARG A 158 -4.24 15.62 16.79
N LYS A 159 -3.59 14.45 16.78
CA LYS A 159 -3.58 13.50 17.90
C LYS A 159 -2.54 13.85 18.97
N ALA A 160 -1.45 14.53 18.59
CA ALA A 160 -0.47 15.11 19.52
C ALA A 160 -1.09 16.15 20.47
N ASN A 161 -2.28 16.67 20.16
CA ASN A 161 -3.07 17.51 21.06
C ASN A 161 -3.93 16.74 22.08
N LYS A 162 -3.89 15.39 22.13
CA LYS A 162 -4.77 14.65 23.05
C LYS A 162 -4.18 13.54 23.93
N GLU A 163 -3.08 12.82 23.63
CA GLU A 163 -2.82 11.62 24.48
C GLU A 163 -1.42 10.94 24.37
N VAL A 164 -0.34 11.65 24.06
CA VAL A 164 1.03 11.05 24.12
C VAL A 164 2.08 12.08 24.59
N VAL A 165 1.77 12.80 25.68
CA VAL A 165 2.72 13.60 26.47
C VAL A 165 2.55 13.29 27.97
N GLU A 166 2.06 12.10 28.31
CA GLU A 166 2.22 11.50 29.64
C GLU A 166 2.93 10.15 29.51
#